data_AF-A0A815PEI7-F1
#
_entry.id   AF-A0A815PEI7-F1
#
_cell.length_a   1.000
_cell.length_b   1.000
_cell.length_c   1.000
_cell.angle_alpha   90.00
_cell.angle_beta   90.00
_cell.angle_gamma   90.00
#
_symmetry.space_group_name_H-M   'P 1'
#
loop_
_entity.id
_entity.type
_entity.pdbx_description
1 polymer ?
#
loop_
_entity_poly.entity_id
_entity_poly.type
_entity_poly.pdbx_seq_one_letter_code
_entity_poly.pdbx_strand_id
1 'polypeptide(L)'
;MLSTSGPYSLRVMTYNIRYDTVKDGKNQWSLRKNKLINLIRNRAPDLFGVQEALPNQIMDLQNALPAYRYYGVGKIDGKMKGEFSAIFYRIDRFDLLNSGTFWLSKTPRIPGSKAWDAAGTRTCTWVQLRDRYTFQIFYHFNAHFDKMLAKTGKKSFESLWQPAALQKNRSEVFVMS
;
A
#
# COMPACT_ATOMS: atom_id res chain seq x y z
N MET A 1 -11.39 8.28 7.20
CA MET A 1 -11.12 7.44 8.38
C MET A 1 -12.37 6.60 8.58
N LEU A 2 -12.35 5.31 8.21
CA LEU A 2 -13.44 4.39 8.49
C LEU A 2 -13.16 3.79 9.87
N SER A 3 -14.06 3.97 10.84
CA SER A 3 -13.93 3.47 12.20
C SER A 3 -15.16 2.62 12.52
N THR A 4 -14.97 1.32 12.73
CA THR A 4 -16.00 0.46 13.33
C THR A 4 -15.89 0.59 14.85
N SER A 5 -16.97 1.00 15.51
CA SER A 5 -17.00 1.28 16.95
C SER A 5 -16.93 -0.02 17.77
N GLY A 6 -15.75 -0.31 18.29
CA GLY A 6 -15.45 -1.38 19.24
C GLY A 6 -14.05 -1.17 19.86
N PRO A 7 -13.71 -1.84 20.98
CA PRO A 7 -12.43 -1.64 21.68
C PRO A 7 -11.20 -1.94 20.81
N TYR A 8 -11.38 -2.70 19.72
CA TYR A 8 -10.33 -3.05 18.77
C TYR A 8 -10.55 -2.42 17.37
N SER A 9 -11.16 -1.24 17.32
CA SER A 9 -11.34 -0.49 16.07
C SER A 9 -10.02 -0.37 15.29
N LEU A 10 -10.11 -0.47 13.97
CA LEU A 10 -8.96 -0.44 13.07
C LEU A 10 -8.78 0.97 12.52
N ARG A 11 -7.64 1.62 12.79
CA ARG A 11 -7.31 2.91 12.20
C ARG A 11 -6.48 2.72 10.95
N VAL A 12 -7.12 2.94 9.80
CA VAL A 12 -6.46 2.85 8.49
C VAL A 12 -6.24 4.23 7.88
N MET A 13 -5.06 4.45 7.30
CA MET A 13 -4.72 5.65 6.55
C MET A 13 -4.29 5.31 5.12
N THR A 14 -4.66 6.15 4.16
CA THR A 14 -4.09 6.15 2.81
C THR A 14 -3.45 7.51 2.57
N TYR A 15 -2.26 7.54 1.96
CA TYR A 15 -1.65 8.82 1.62
C TYR A 15 -0.70 8.75 0.43
N ASN A 16 -1.02 9.49 -0.63
CA ASN A 16 -0.06 9.72 -1.71
C ASN A 16 0.96 10.76 -1.21
N ILE A 17 2.23 10.35 -1.09
CA ILE A 17 3.25 11.16 -0.42
C ILE A 17 4.01 12.07 -1.38
N ARG A 18 3.68 12.01 -2.68
CA ARG A 18 4.37 12.64 -3.80
C ARG A 18 5.84 12.19 -3.89
N TYR A 19 6.23 11.66 -5.04
CA TYR A 19 7.61 11.19 -5.25
C TYR A 19 8.64 12.30 -5.03
N ASP A 20 9.85 11.92 -4.65
CA ASP A 20 10.95 12.86 -4.47
C ASP A 20 11.46 13.39 -5.81
N THR A 21 11.42 14.71 -5.98
CA THR A 21 11.97 15.40 -7.14
C THR A 21 12.38 16.82 -6.81
N VAL A 22 13.55 17.23 -7.31
CA VAL A 22 14.06 18.61 -7.18
C VAL A 22 13.15 19.64 -7.86
N LYS A 23 12.34 19.20 -8.83
CA LYS A 23 11.37 20.06 -9.54
C LYS A 23 10.29 20.61 -8.62
N ASP A 24 10.05 19.99 -7.47
CA ASP A 24 9.06 20.46 -6.50
C ASP A 24 9.59 21.65 -5.66
N GLY A 25 10.87 22.04 -5.79
CA GLY A 25 11.46 23.22 -5.16
C GLY A 25 11.28 23.24 -3.64
N LYS A 26 10.60 24.27 -3.10
CA LYS A 26 10.28 24.36 -1.65
C LYS A 26 9.40 23.21 -1.13
N ASN A 27 8.77 22.48 -2.03
CA ASN A 27 7.98 21.29 -1.76
C ASN A 27 8.75 20.02 -2.15
N GLN A 28 10.08 19.97 -2.10
CA GLN A 28 10.82 18.71 -2.27
C GLN A 28 10.74 17.82 -1.02
N TRP A 29 11.03 16.53 -1.15
CA TRP A 29 10.84 15.55 -0.08
C TRP A 29 11.67 15.86 1.17
N SER A 30 12.94 16.27 1.00
CA SER A 30 13.84 16.60 2.11
C SER A 30 13.27 17.66 3.06
N LEU A 31 12.42 18.57 2.55
CA LEU A 31 11.75 19.62 3.32
C LEU A 31 10.37 19.20 3.87
N ARG A 32 9.81 18.09 3.38
CA ARG A 32 8.46 17.62 3.74
C ARG A 32 8.46 16.38 4.64
N LYS A 33 9.49 15.55 4.59
CA LYS A 33 9.50 14.21 5.22
C LYS A 33 9.13 14.24 6.70
N ASN A 34 9.68 15.20 7.46
CA ASN A 34 9.39 15.33 8.89
C ASN A 34 7.93 15.68 9.18
N LYS A 35 7.27 16.48 8.32
CA LYS A 35 5.84 16.80 8.48
C LYS A 35 4.97 15.55 8.31
N LEU A 36 5.26 14.74 7.30
CA LEU A 36 4.57 13.47 7.08
C LEU A 36 4.83 12.48 8.22
N ILE A 37 6.08 12.30 8.64
CA ILE A 37 6.45 11.41 9.75
C ILE A 37 5.71 11.81 11.03
N ASN A 38 5.67 13.10 11.35
CA ASN A 38 4.94 13.61 12.51
C ASN A 38 3.43 13.41 12.38
N LEU A 39 2.87 13.60 11.17
CA LEU A 39 1.46 13.28 10.91
C LEU A 39 1.16 11.81 11.22
N ILE A 40 1.99 10.88 10.73
CA ILE A 40 1.80 9.44 10.97
C ILE A 40 1.92 9.13 12.46
N ARG A 41 2.91 9.68 13.17
CA ARG A 41 3.07 9.50 14.63
C ARG A 41 1.86 10.02 15.41
N ASN A 42 1.35 11.21 15.06
CA ASN A 42 0.24 11.83 15.76
C ASN A 42 -1.09 11.13 15.48
N ARG A 43 -1.32 10.66 14.24
CA ARG A 43 -2.53 9.91 13.88
C ARG A 43 -2.47 8.46 14.34
N ALA A 44 -1.26 7.92 14.49
CA ALA A 44 -0.94 6.56 14.91
C ALA A 44 -1.83 5.49 14.23
N PRO A 45 -1.90 5.45 12.88
CA PRO A 45 -2.70 4.42 12.20
C PRO A 45 -2.17 3.03 12.53
N ASP A 46 -3.05 2.03 12.62
CA ASP A 46 -2.65 0.63 12.80
C ASP A 46 -2.00 0.08 11.52
N LEU A 47 -2.51 0.49 10.37
CA LEU A 47 -1.93 0.24 9.06
C LEU A 47 -2.15 1.43 8.13
N PHE A 48 -1.23 1.62 7.18
CA PHE A 48 -1.37 2.67 6.19
C PHE A 48 -0.73 2.34 4.85
N GLY A 49 -1.37 2.78 3.77
CA GLY A 49 -0.84 2.74 2.41
C GLY A 49 -0.15 4.05 2.04
N VAL A 50 0.99 3.97 1.37
CA VAL A 50 1.63 5.11 0.70
C VAL A 50 1.73 4.89 -0.81
N GLN A 51 1.49 5.94 -1.59
CA GLN A 51 1.68 5.92 -3.06
C GLN A 51 2.73 6.95 -3.48
N GLU A 52 3.31 6.75 -4.67
CA GLU A 52 4.41 7.54 -5.25
C GLU A 52 5.73 7.50 -4.47
N ALA A 53 5.86 6.65 -3.46
CA ALA A 53 7.07 6.62 -2.65
C ALA A 53 8.26 6.03 -3.43
N LEU A 54 9.35 6.78 -3.56
CA LEU A 54 10.62 6.27 -4.08
C LEU A 54 11.40 5.50 -3.00
N PRO A 55 12.42 4.69 -3.37
CA PRO A 55 13.23 3.92 -2.43
C PRO A 55 13.74 4.71 -1.22
N ASN A 56 14.29 5.91 -1.45
CA ASN A 56 14.79 6.77 -0.39
C ASN A 56 13.68 7.21 0.57
N GLN A 57 12.47 7.49 0.05
CA GLN A 57 11.32 7.87 0.87
C GLN A 57 10.80 6.70 1.71
N ILE A 58 10.82 5.48 1.16
CA ILE A 58 10.50 4.25 1.91
C ILE A 58 11.50 4.05 3.06
N MET A 59 12.80 4.21 2.79
CA MET A 59 13.84 4.09 3.82
C MET A 59 13.71 5.18 4.90
N ASP A 60 13.43 6.43 4.52
CA ASP A 60 13.18 7.52 5.47
C ASP A 60 11.99 7.19 6.40
N LEU A 61 10.88 6.66 5.86
CA LEU A 61 9.73 6.25 6.67
C LEU A 61 10.06 5.05 7.57
N GLN A 62 10.72 4.01 7.04
CA GLN A 62 11.08 2.81 7.80
C GLN A 62 12.03 3.13 8.97
N ASN A 63 12.99 4.02 8.76
CA ASN A 63 13.94 4.45 9.80
C ASN A 63 13.24 5.30 10.87
N ALA A 64 12.29 6.16 10.47
CA ALA A 64 11.62 7.06 11.40
C ALA A 64 10.46 6.41 12.17
N LEU A 65 9.93 5.28 11.70
CA LEU A 65 8.74 4.61 12.23
C LEU A 65 9.06 3.16 12.66
N PRO A 66 9.90 2.94 13.70
CA PRO A 66 10.39 1.61 14.08
C PRO A 66 9.29 0.63 14.53
N ALA A 67 8.15 1.16 14.99
CA ALA A 67 6.96 0.39 15.36
C ALA A 67 6.21 -0.21 14.15
N TYR A 68 6.62 0.14 12.92
CA TYR A 68 6.02 -0.33 11.69
C TYR A 68 7.01 -1.20 10.90
N ARG A 69 6.45 -2.12 10.12
CA ARG A 69 7.13 -2.75 8.99
C ARG A 69 6.31 -2.46 7.74
N TYR A 70 6.94 -2.59 6.58
CA TYR A 70 6.24 -2.46 5.31
C TYR A 70 6.37 -3.70 4.46
N TYR A 71 5.40 -3.87 3.57
CA TYR A 71 5.55 -4.66 2.38
C TYR A 71 5.27 -3.80 1.14
N GLY A 72 6.00 -4.07 0.07
CA GLY A 72 5.85 -3.41 -1.22
C GLY A 72 7.15 -3.40 -1.99
N VAL A 73 7.05 -3.37 -3.31
CA VAL A 73 8.20 -3.36 -4.22
C VAL A 73 8.09 -2.22 -5.23
N GLY A 74 9.24 -1.82 -5.77
CA GLY A 74 9.34 -0.83 -6.82
C GLY A 74 8.64 -1.30 -8.10
N LYS A 75 7.82 -0.42 -8.69
CA LYS A 75 6.97 -0.76 -9.84
C LYS A 75 7.72 -1.12 -11.12
N ILE A 76 9.01 -0.86 -11.24
CA ILE A 76 9.75 -1.08 -12.50
C ILE A 76 10.35 -2.49 -12.57
N ASP A 77 10.97 -2.97 -11.49
CA ASP A 77 11.71 -4.23 -11.47
C ASP A 77 11.15 -5.25 -10.46
N GLY A 78 10.13 -4.87 -9.69
CA GLY A 78 9.59 -5.70 -8.62
C GLY A 78 10.55 -5.85 -7.44
N LYS A 79 11.51 -4.93 -7.31
CA LYS A 79 12.48 -4.87 -6.23
C LYS A 79 12.54 -3.44 -5.69
N MET A 80 13.54 -2.66 -6.08
CA MET A 80 13.81 -1.33 -5.54
C MET A 80 13.81 -0.24 -6.61
N LYS A 81 13.34 -0.50 -7.83
CA LYS A 81 13.31 0.51 -8.90
C LYS A 81 11.90 1.09 -9.10
N GLY A 82 11.84 2.41 -9.07
CA GLY A 82 10.63 3.19 -9.28
C GLY A 82 9.76 3.35 -8.03
N GLU A 83 8.61 3.97 -8.21
CA GLU A 83 7.65 4.22 -7.13
C GLU A 83 7.06 2.93 -6.55
N PHE A 84 6.72 3.00 -5.27
CA PHE A 84 6.06 1.97 -4.49
C PHE A 84 4.60 2.35 -4.25
N SER A 85 3.75 1.32 -4.18
CA SER A 85 2.45 1.35 -3.51
C SER A 85 2.60 0.56 -2.21
N ALA A 86 3.39 1.04 -1.24
CA ALA A 86 3.76 0.25 -0.06
C ALA A 86 2.67 0.26 1.02
N ILE A 87 2.58 -0.82 1.80
CA ILE A 87 1.70 -0.93 2.96
C ILE A 87 2.55 -1.05 4.20
N PHE A 88 2.39 -0.13 5.14
CA PHE A 88 2.99 -0.18 6.47
C PHE A 88 1.96 -0.69 7.48
N TYR A 89 2.41 -1.50 8.44
CA TYR A 89 1.57 -2.08 9.48
C TYR A 89 2.31 -2.15 10.83
N ARG A 90 1.57 -1.99 11.93
CA ARG A 90 2.07 -2.08 13.31
C ARG A 90 2.51 -3.51 13.65
N ILE A 91 3.75 -3.69 14.07
CA ILE A 91 4.31 -5.03 14.39
C ILE A 91 3.83 -5.63 15.71
N ASP A 92 3.40 -4.77 16.64
CA ASP A 92 2.85 -5.18 17.93
C ASP A 92 1.38 -5.63 17.83
N ARG A 93 0.69 -5.25 16.75
CA ARG A 93 -0.71 -5.63 16.50
C ARG A 93 -0.87 -6.72 15.44
N PHE A 94 -0.05 -6.74 14.40
CA PHE A 94 -0.27 -7.65 13.26
C PHE A 94 0.84 -8.66 13.04
N ASP A 95 0.43 -9.88 12.70
CA ASP A 95 1.29 -10.88 12.07
C ASP A 95 1.07 -10.84 10.55
N LEU A 96 2.17 -10.74 9.79
CA LEU A 96 2.13 -10.86 8.33
C LEU A 96 2.09 -12.34 7.95
N LEU A 97 0.95 -12.81 7.45
CA LEU A 97 0.77 -14.21 7.03
C LEU A 97 1.21 -14.41 5.58
N ASN A 98 0.91 -13.44 4.71
CA ASN A 98 1.25 -13.49 3.31
C ASN A 98 1.26 -12.08 2.71
N SER A 99 1.89 -11.91 1.55
CA SER A 99 1.99 -10.62 0.88
C SER A 99 2.34 -10.77 -0.58
N GLY A 100 2.00 -9.78 -1.39
CA GLY A 100 2.34 -9.78 -2.81
C GLY A 100 2.15 -8.42 -3.46
N THR A 101 2.79 -8.24 -4.61
CA THR A 101 2.51 -7.12 -5.51
C THR A 101 2.22 -7.69 -6.88
N PHE A 102 1.18 -7.16 -7.52
CA PHE A 102 0.88 -7.44 -8.92
C PHE A 102 0.78 -6.15 -9.72
N TRP A 103 1.07 -6.27 -11.00
CA TRP A 103 1.00 -5.19 -11.96
C TRP A 103 -0.39 -5.09 -12.53
N LEU A 104 -0.90 -3.87 -12.62
CA LEU A 104 -2.21 -3.60 -13.22
C LEU A 104 -2.03 -3.58 -14.74
N SER A 105 -1.89 -4.76 -15.32
CA SER A 105 -1.60 -5.00 -16.73
C SER A 105 -2.21 -6.35 -17.19
N LYS A 106 -2.06 -6.69 -18.48
CA LYS A 106 -2.40 -8.03 -18.98
C LYS A 106 -1.49 -9.14 -18.43
N THR A 107 -0.31 -8.77 -17.94
CA THR A 107 0.72 -9.69 -17.44
C THR A 107 1.07 -9.35 -15.99
N PRO A 108 0.12 -9.54 -15.07
CA PRO A 108 0.16 -9.01 -13.69
C PRO A 108 1.31 -9.54 -12.83
N ARG A 109 1.95 -10.63 -13.24
CA ARG A 109 3.10 -11.25 -12.57
C ARG A 109 4.45 -10.81 -13.14
N ILE A 110 4.46 -10.04 -14.23
CA ILE A 110 5.68 -9.57 -14.89
C ILE A 110 6.00 -8.16 -14.38
N PRO A 111 7.13 -7.97 -13.67
CA PRO A 111 7.55 -6.65 -13.23
C PRO A 111 7.70 -5.66 -14.38
N GLY A 112 7.35 -4.40 -14.14
CA GLY A 112 7.43 -3.34 -15.14
C GLY A 112 6.30 -3.36 -16.18
N SER A 113 5.49 -4.42 -16.24
CA SER A 113 4.44 -4.55 -17.25
C SER A 113 3.41 -3.43 -17.17
N LYS A 114 3.08 -2.88 -18.32
CA LYS A 114 2.22 -1.70 -18.47
C LYS A 114 0.85 -2.10 -18.99
N ALA A 115 -0.22 -1.55 -18.42
CA ALA A 115 -1.55 -1.64 -19.03
C ALA A 115 -1.57 -0.86 -20.34
N TRP A 116 -2.23 -1.42 -21.35
CA TRP A 116 -2.48 -0.86 -22.70
C TRP A 116 -2.01 0.60 -22.88
N ASP A 117 -2.88 1.54 -22.52
CA ASP A 117 -2.71 2.98 -22.75
C ASP A 117 -2.33 3.75 -21.49
N ALA A 118 -1.84 3.08 -20.45
CA ALA A 118 -1.46 3.77 -19.21
C ALA A 118 -0.36 4.81 -19.49
N ALA A 119 -0.21 5.84 -18.67
CA ALA A 119 0.95 6.74 -18.83
C ALA A 119 2.24 6.04 -18.37
N GLY A 120 2.13 5.17 -17.36
CA GLY A 120 3.23 4.37 -16.85
C GLY A 120 2.76 3.11 -16.14
N THR A 121 3.72 2.35 -15.65
CA THR A 121 3.49 1.14 -14.88
C THR A 121 2.70 1.44 -13.60
N ARG A 122 1.71 0.61 -13.26
CA ARG A 122 0.90 0.71 -12.03
C ARG A 122 0.87 -0.63 -11.31
N THR A 123 0.85 -0.59 -9.98
CA THR A 123 0.87 -1.77 -9.13
C THR A 123 -0.19 -1.71 -8.05
N CYS A 124 -0.64 -2.89 -7.64
CA CYS A 124 -1.39 -3.11 -6.41
C CYS A 124 -0.56 -4.03 -5.50
N THR A 125 -0.28 -3.54 -4.31
CA THR A 125 0.37 -4.29 -3.24
C THR A 125 -0.68 -4.76 -2.27
N TRP A 126 -0.51 -5.96 -1.72
CA TRP A 126 -1.41 -6.50 -0.73
C TRP A 126 -0.67 -7.22 0.38
N VAL A 127 -1.30 -7.26 1.55
CA VAL A 127 -0.87 -8.03 2.71
C VAL A 127 -2.05 -8.81 3.28
N GLN A 128 -1.80 -10.03 3.72
CA GLN A 128 -2.69 -10.83 4.55
C GLN A 128 -2.20 -10.72 5.98
N LEU A 129 -3.00 -10.11 6.85
CA LEU A 129 -2.63 -9.84 8.23
C LEU A 129 -3.55 -10.62 9.17
N ARG A 130 -2.98 -11.11 10.28
CA ARG A 130 -3.74 -11.55 11.45
C ARG A 130 -3.63 -10.49 12.53
N ASP A 131 -4.76 -9.99 13.00
CA ASP A 131 -4.82 -9.10 14.16
C ASP A 131 -4.64 -9.92 15.44
N ARG A 132 -3.63 -9.59 16.24
CA ARG A 132 -3.30 -10.29 17.50
C ARG A 132 -4.34 -10.04 18.59
N TYR A 133 -5.11 -8.97 18.51
CA TYR A 133 -6.13 -8.63 19.50
C TYR A 133 -7.47 -9.32 19.23
N THR A 134 -7.84 -9.43 17.96
CA THR A 134 -9.16 -9.99 17.55
C THR A 134 -9.06 -11.39 16.96
N PHE A 135 -7.84 -11.87 16.68
CA PHE A 135 -7.56 -13.10 15.93
C PHE A 135 -8.14 -13.15 14.51
N GLN A 136 -8.71 -12.04 14.03
CA GLN A 136 -9.26 -11.95 12.68
C GLN A 136 -8.14 -11.91 11.64
N ILE A 137 -8.37 -12.59 10.53
CA ILE A 137 -7.52 -12.55 9.35
C ILE A 137 -8.20 -11.66 8.31
N PHE A 138 -7.45 -10.72 7.76
CA PHE A 138 -7.96 -9.79 6.76
C PHE A 138 -6.90 -9.46 5.71
N TYR A 139 -7.36 -8.90 4.59
CA TYR A 139 -6.48 -8.44 3.52
C TYR A 139 -6.55 -6.92 3.40
N HIS A 140 -5.38 -6.29 3.26
CA HIS A 140 -5.29 -4.88 2.91
C HIS A 140 -4.63 -4.72 1.55
N PHE A 141 -5.21 -3.85 0.72
CA PHE A 141 -4.73 -3.55 -0.64
C PHE A 141 -4.36 -2.08 -0.72
N ASN A 142 -3.25 -1.78 -1.38
CA ASN A 142 -2.84 -0.44 -1.71
C ASN A 142 -2.48 -0.35 -3.19
N ALA A 143 -3.14 0.55 -3.90
CA ALA A 143 -2.94 0.73 -5.33
C ALA A 143 -2.86 2.20 -5.70
N HIS A 144 -1.99 2.51 -6.66
CA HIS A 144 -1.99 3.80 -7.33
C HIS A 144 -2.55 3.61 -8.74
N PHE A 145 -3.84 3.91 -8.93
CA PHE A 145 -4.47 3.80 -10.24
C PHE A 145 -4.06 4.96 -11.16
N ASP A 146 -3.98 4.69 -12.46
CA ASP A 146 -3.91 5.76 -13.45
C ASP A 146 -5.27 6.46 -13.55
N LYS A 147 -5.29 7.77 -13.83
CA LYS A 147 -6.53 8.52 -14.04
C LYS A 147 -7.38 7.89 -15.16
N MET A 148 -6.72 7.38 -16.21
CA MET A 148 -7.39 6.68 -17.32
C MET A 148 -7.87 5.27 -16.95
N LEU A 149 -7.29 4.67 -15.90
CA LEU A 149 -7.59 3.31 -15.44
C LEU A 149 -8.54 3.29 -14.24
N ALA A 150 -9.16 4.39 -13.82
CA ALA A 150 -10.09 4.36 -12.69
C ALA A 150 -11.28 3.41 -12.93
N LYS A 151 -11.80 3.31 -14.17
CA LYS A 151 -12.85 2.34 -14.54
C LYS A 151 -12.30 0.96 -14.89
N THR A 152 -11.25 0.88 -15.71
CA THR A 152 -10.70 -0.40 -16.20
C THR A 152 -9.87 -1.11 -15.12
N GLY A 153 -9.12 -0.37 -14.32
CA GLY A 153 -8.29 -0.87 -13.22
C GLY A 153 -9.11 -1.49 -12.09
N LYS A 154 -10.34 -1.02 -11.82
CA LYS A 154 -11.26 -1.70 -10.90
C LYS A 154 -11.67 -3.07 -11.42
N LYS A 155 -12.02 -3.18 -12.71
CA LYS A 155 -12.32 -4.47 -13.36
C LYS A 155 -11.10 -5.39 -13.39
N SER A 156 -9.91 -4.86 -13.68
CA SER A 156 -8.66 -5.63 -13.62
C SER A 156 -8.36 -6.09 -12.20
N PHE A 157 -8.57 -5.27 -11.18
CA PHE A 157 -8.44 -5.68 -9.79
C PHE A 157 -9.38 -6.85 -9.47
N GLU A 158 -10.67 -6.72 -9.79
CA GLU A 158 -11.67 -7.77 -9.56
C GLU A 158 -11.37 -9.07 -10.34
N SER A 159 -10.81 -8.99 -11.56
CA SER A 159 -10.46 -10.18 -12.35
C SER A 159 -9.13 -10.82 -11.94
N LEU A 160 -8.18 -10.02 -11.44
CA LEU A 160 -6.85 -10.49 -11.03
C LEU A 160 -6.83 -11.00 -9.59
N TRP A 161 -7.66 -10.41 -8.74
CA TRP A 161 -7.85 -10.82 -7.35
C TRP A 161 -8.96 -11.87 -7.28
N GLN A 162 -8.62 -13.11 -7.62
CA GLN A 162 -9.40 -14.29 -7.23
C GLN A 162 -8.50 -15.35 -6.61
N PRO A 163 -8.07 -15.22 -5.35
CA PRO A 163 -7.56 -16.36 -4.62
C PRO A 163 -8.68 -17.40 -4.43
N ALA A 164 -8.37 -18.66 -4.73
CA ALA A 164 -9.23 -19.82 -4.45
C ALA A 164 -9.62 -19.93 -2.96
N ALA A 165 -8.91 -19.25 -2.06
CA ALA A 165 -9.24 -19.14 -0.63
C ALA A 165 -10.55 -18.35 -0.36
N LEU A 166 -10.92 -17.40 -1.23
CA LEU A 166 -12.11 -16.56 -1.07
C LEU A 166 -13.43 -17.31 -1.23
N GLN A 167 -13.41 -18.49 -1.86
CA GLN A 167 -14.62 -19.31 -1.96
C GLN A 167 -14.98 -20.00 -0.64
N LYS A 168 -14.09 -20.02 0.38
CA LYS A 168 -14.28 -20.86 1.57
C LYS A 168 -14.48 -20.13 2.91
N ASN A 169 -14.19 -18.82 3.05
CA ASN A 169 -14.35 -18.15 4.34
C ASN A 169 -14.98 -16.74 4.24
N ARG A 170 -16.15 -16.56 4.87
CA ARG A 170 -16.94 -15.31 4.88
C ARG A 170 -16.47 -14.26 5.90
N SER A 171 -15.31 -14.45 6.54
CA SER A 171 -14.81 -13.60 7.64
C SER A 171 -13.69 -12.62 7.25
N GLU A 172 -13.29 -12.59 5.98
CA GLU A 172 -12.19 -11.73 5.52
C GLU A 172 -12.70 -10.31 5.19
N VAL A 173 -12.15 -9.29 5.86
CA VAL A 173 -12.47 -7.87 5.63
C VAL A 173 -11.49 -7.28 4.61
N PHE A 174 -12.00 -6.51 3.64
CA PHE A 174 -11.19 -5.86 2.60
C PHE A 174 -11.09 -4.38 2.86
N VAL A 175 -9.86 -3.87 2.94
CA VAL A 175 -9.61 -2.42 2.97
C VAL A 175 -8.72 -2.06 1.79
N MET A 176 -9.21 -1.16 0.94
CA MET A 176 -8.45 -0.61 -0.17
C MET A 176 -8.08 0.83 0.15
N SER A 177 -6.78 1.11 0.17
CA SER A 177 -6.19 2.44 0.37
C SER A 177 -5.68 3.03 -0.94
#